data_AF-A0A4Q2R6R3-F1
#
_entry.id   AF-A0A4Q2R6R3-F1
#
_cell.length_a   1.000
_cell.length_b   1.000
_cell.length_c   1.000
_cell.angle_alpha   90.00
_cell.angle_beta   90.00
_cell.angle_gamma   90.00
#
_symmetry.space_group_name_H-M   'P 1'
#
loop_
_entity.id
_entity.type
_entity.pdbx_description
1 polymer ?
#
loop_
_entity_poly.entity_id
_entity_poly.type
_entity_poly.pdbx_seq_one_letter_code
_entity_poly.pdbx_strand_id
1 'polypeptide(L)'
;MSGIGLTIHLDDASFEKALSKLDSLVSFDGRDLMEAIATLGESQTRRRIIEEKTAPDGTPWKPNLEGTSILQRSGLNLLASLAFSSTEDEAEWGAAWEFAHIHQEGAVITPKNAGALRFKVGNRTAHANSVTIPARPFIGLSQENHDELQNLLTDYFSHMGAT
;
A
#
# COMPACT_ATOMS: atom_id res chain seq x y z
N MET A 1 0.32 -0.11 17.38
CA MET A 1 1.08 -1.04 16.53
C MET A 1 1.58 -0.26 15.33
N SER A 2 2.86 -0.36 14.97
CA SER A 2 3.48 0.45 13.90
C SER A 2 3.27 -0.23 12.55
N GLY A 3 2.06 -0.11 12.00
CA GLY A 3 1.78 -0.46 10.61
C GLY A 3 2.42 0.53 9.64
N ILE A 4 2.20 0.33 8.34
CA ILE A 4 2.55 1.31 7.30
C ILE A 4 1.31 1.54 6.43
N GLY A 5 1.06 2.78 6.05
CA GLY A 5 -0.17 3.19 5.37
C GLY A 5 0.04 4.40 4.46
N LEU A 6 -0.96 4.65 3.63
CA LEU A 6 -1.13 5.84 2.81
C LEU A 6 -2.48 6.46 3.16
N THR A 7 -2.48 7.76 3.39
CA THR A 7 -3.67 8.58 3.63
C THR A 7 -3.85 9.54 2.47
N ILE A 8 -5.10 9.71 2.04
CA ILE A 8 -5.55 10.64 1.02
C ILE A 8 -6.61 11.53 1.66
N HIS A 9 -6.50 12.84 1.43
CA HIS A 9 -7.44 13.82 1.94
C HIS A 9 -8.35 14.33 0.82
N LEU A 10 -9.60 14.64 1.15
CA LEU A 10 -10.58 15.17 0.21
C LEU A 10 -10.13 16.49 -0.43
N ASP A 11 -9.32 17.28 0.26
CA ASP A 11 -8.75 18.55 -0.20
C ASP A 11 -7.43 18.40 -0.98
N ASP A 12 -6.95 17.17 -1.24
CA ASP A 12 -5.76 16.96 -2.04
C ASP A 12 -5.97 17.57 -3.45
N ALA A 13 -4.93 18.20 -4.01
CA ALA A 13 -4.98 18.88 -5.32
C ALA A 13 -5.49 17.99 -6.47
N SER A 14 -5.37 16.67 -6.31
CA SER A 14 -5.91 15.66 -7.24
C SER A 14 -7.45 15.69 -7.33
N PHE A 15 -8.14 16.15 -6.30
CA PHE A 15 -9.60 16.24 -6.20
C PHE A 15 -10.14 17.64 -6.55
N GLU A 16 -9.32 18.69 -6.48
CA GLU A 16 -9.75 20.08 -6.73
C GLU A 16 -10.50 20.24 -8.05
N LYS A 17 -10.02 19.63 -9.13
CA LYS A 17 -10.64 19.74 -10.46
C LYS A 17 -12.00 19.02 -10.56
N ALA A 18 -12.18 17.96 -9.78
CA ALA A 18 -13.46 17.25 -9.70
C ALA A 18 -14.43 18.03 -8.82
N LEU A 19 -13.97 18.48 -7.64
CA LEU A 19 -14.74 19.24 -6.65
C LEU A 19 -15.16 20.63 -7.13
N SER A 20 -14.31 21.33 -7.89
CA SER A 20 -14.62 22.66 -8.43
C SER A 20 -15.84 22.66 -9.37
N LYS A 21 -16.24 21.50 -9.88
CA LYS A 21 -17.46 21.36 -10.71
C LYS A 21 -18.74 21.26 -9.88
N LEU A 22 -18.63 20.99 -8.57
CA LEU A 22 -19.77 20.75 -7.67
C LEU A 22 -20.00 21.88 -6.66
N ASP A 23 -19.00 22.74 -6.46
CA ASP A 23 -18.96 23.83 -5.47
C ASP A 23 -20.14 24.82 -5.57
N SER A 24 -20.95 24.74 -6.64
CA SER A 24 -22.13 25.58 -6.81
C SER A 24 -23.45 24.99 -6.28
N LEU A 25 -23.53 23.73 -5.83
CA LEU A 25 -24.84 23.07 -5.68
C LEU A 25 -25.16 22.26 -4.40
N VAL A 26 -24.23 21.73 -3.60
CA VAL A 26 -24.62 20.75 -2.55
C VAL A 26 -23.72 20.76 -1.30
N SER A 27 -24.31 20.52 -0.11
CA SER A 27 -23.58 20.04 1.08
C SER A 27 -23.17 18.58 0.87
N PHE A 28 -21.94 18.36 0.42
CA PHE A 28 -21.40 17.04 0.10
C PHE A 28 -21.03 16.27 1.38
N ASP A 29 -21.58 15.06 1.57
CA ASP A 29 -21.08 14.08 2.55
C ASP A 29 -20.08 13.16 1.83
N GLY A 30 -18.80 13.30 2.14
CA GLY A 30 -17.72 12.59 1.49
C GLY A 30 -17.52 11.16 1.96
N ARG A 31 -18.27 10.68 2.96
CA ARG A 31 -18.05 9.35 3.57
C ARG A 31 -18.05 8.22 2.56
N ASP A 32 -19.07 8.13 1.71
CA ASP A 32 -19.20 7.07 0.71
C ASP A 32 -18.07 7.13 -0.33
N LEU A 33 -17.66 8.35 -0.72
CA LEU A 33 -16.55 8.55 -1.65
C LEU A 33 -15.22 8.14 -1.02
N MET A 34 -14.95 8.56 0.21
CA MET A 34 -13.73 8.22 0.93
C MET A 34 -13.64 6.73 1.22
N GLU A 35 -14.75 6.06 1.55
CA GLU A 35 -14.79 4.61 1.69
C GLU A 35 -14.46 3.91 0.35
N ALA A 36 -15.02 4.40 -0.76
CA ALA A 36 -14.72 3.86 -2.08
C ALA A 36 -13.24 4.04 -2.47
N ILE A 37 -12.65 5.21 -2.18
CA ILE A 37 -11.22 5.50 -2.39
C ILE A 37 -10.35 4.58 -1.55
N ALA A 38 -10.64 4.45 -0.26
CA ALA A 38 -9.88 3.61 0.67
C ALA A 38 -9.93 2.12 0.26
N THR A 39 -11.12 1.66 -0.14
CA THR A 39 -11.33 0.30 -0.66
C THR A 39 -10.54 0.06 -1.95
N LEU A 40 -10.57 1.02 -2.88
CA LEU A 40 -9.85 0.91 -4.15
C LEU A 40 -8.33 0.91 -3.91
N GLY A 41 -7.81 1.78 -3.04
CA GLY A 41 -6.39 1.83 -2.70
C GLY A 41 -5.86 0.53 -2.05
N GLU A 42 -6.63 -0.08 -1.16
CA GLU A 42 -6.31 -1.41 -0.61
C GLU A 42 -6.30 -2.48 -1.71
N SER A 43 -7.32 -2.50 -2.56
CA SER A 43 -7.46 -3.45 -3.66
C SER A 43 -6.30 -3.35 -4.66
N GLN A 44 -5.88 -2.13 -5.00
CA GLN A 44 -4.70 -1.87 -5.83
C GLN A 44 -3.42 -2.37 -5.16
N THR A 45 -3.26 -2.13 -3.86
CA THR A 45 -2.11 -2.64 -3.09
C THR A 45 -2.08 -4.17 -3.09
N ARG A 46 -3.24 -4.80 -2.93
CA ARG A 46 -3.42 -6.26 -3.01
C ARG A 46 -3.07 -6.80 -4.39
N ARG A 47 -3.58 -6.17 -5.46
CA ARG A 47 -3.28 -6.52 -6.86
C ARG A 47 -1.78 -6.43 -7.14
N ARG A 48 -1.12 -5.37 -6.67
CA ARG A 48 0.34 -5.22 -6.77
C ARG A 48 1.10 -6.38 -6.16
N ILE A 49 0.70 -6.78 -4.95
CA ILE A 49 1.34 -7.89 -4.23
C ILE A 49 1.10 -9.22 -4.93
N ILE A 50 -0.09 -9.48 -5.46
CA ILE A 50 -0.47 -10.79 -6.00
C ILE A 50 -0.06 -10.95 -7.47
N GLU A 51 -0.16 -9.90 -8.26
CA GLU A 51 -0.11 -9.96 -9.74
C GLU A 51 1.03 -9.11 -10.31
N GLU A 52 1.09 -7.81 -10.01
CA GLU A 52 1.99 -6.88 -10.72
C GLU A 52 3.48 -7.10 -10.37
N LYS A 53 3.78 -7.40 -9.10
CA LYS A 53 5.15 -7.63 -8.57
C LYS A 53 6.13 -6.48 -8.83
N THR A 54 5.62 -5.27 -8.92
CA THR A 54 6.37 -4.03 -9.11
C THR A 54 6.15 -3.07 -7.95
N ALA A 55 7.07 -2.13 -7.75
CA ALA A 55 6.87 -0.98 -6.89
C ALA A 55 5.93 0.05 -7.56
N PRO A 56 5.39 1.03 -6.82
CA PRO A 56 4.52 2.07 -7.39
C PRO A 56 5.16 2.85 -8.55
N ASP A 57 6.48 2.98 -8.57
CA ASP A 57 7.25 3.61 -9.66
C ASP A 57 7.41 2.70 -10.91
N GLY A 58 6.87 1.49 -10.88
CA GLY A 58 6.95 0.49 -11.96
C GLY A 58 8.17 -0.43 -11.88
N THR A 59 9.10 -0.22 -10.94
CA THR A 59 10.31 -1.05 -10.82
C THR A 59 9.96 -2.45 -10.32
N PRO A 60 10.35 -3.53 -11.01
CA PRO A 60 10.15 -4.89 -10.50
C PRO A 60 10.86 -5.12 -9.17
N TRP A 61 10.19 -5.78 -8.22
CA TRP A 61 10.81 -6.07 -6.94
C TRP A 61 11.98 -7.05 -7.06
N LYS A 62 13.04 -6.81 -6.28
CA LYS A 62 14.18 -7.72 -6.22
C LYS A 62 13.73 -9.11 -5.78
N PRO A 63 14.16 -10.19 -6.47
CA PRO A 63 13.79 -11.55 -6.13
C PRO A 63 14.30 -11.93 -4.73
N ASN A 64 13.68 -12.95 -4.12
CA ASN A 64 14.17 -13.56 -2.90
C ASN A 64 15.02 -14.79 -3.24
N LEU A 65 15.85 -15.23 -2.30
CA LEU A 65 16.72 -16.39 -2.49
C LEU A 65 15.98 -17.73 -2.42
N GLU A 66 14.76 -17.75 -1.88
CA GLU A 66 13.94 -18.96 -1.75
C GLU A 66 13.17 -19.30 -3.03
N GLY A 67 13.13 -18.40 -4.02
CA GLY A 67 12.35 -18.56 -5.24
C GLY A 67 10.83 -18.52 -5.03
N THR A 68 10.36 -18.05 -3.87
CA THR A 68 8.91 -17.97 -3.57
C THR A 68 8.29 -16.67 -4.09
N SER A 69 6.96 -16.59 -4.10
CA SER A 69 6.25 -15.34 -4.42
C SER A 69 6.70 -14.21 -3.48
N ILE A 70 7.05 -13.07 -4.08
CA ILE A 70 7.56 -11.89 -3.38
C ILE A 70 6.41 -11.23 -2.60
N LEU A 71 6.67 -10.86 -1.34
CA LEU A 71 5.68 -10.30 -0.40
C LEU A 71 4.47 -11.21 -0.10
N GLN A 72 4.47 -12.44 -0.61
CA GLN A 72 3.32 -13.34 -0.59
C GLN A 72 3.77 -14.80 -0.39
N ARG A 73 4.77 -15.05 0.47
CA ARG A 73 5.26 -16.43 0.68
C ARG A 73 4.13 -17.38 1.12
N SER A 74 3.35 -16.98 2.13
CA SER A 74 2.13 -17.69 2.56
C SER A 74 0.86 -16.87 2.36
N GLY A 75 0.97 -15.54 2.21
CA GLY A 75 -0.16 -14.61 2.22
C GLY A 75 -0.76 -14.34 3.61
N LEU A 76 -0.42 -15.13 4.64
CA LEU A 76 -1.03 -15.05 5.97
C LEU A 76 -0.53 -13.88 6.85
N ASN A 77 0.55 -13.22 6.45
CA ASN A 77 1.11 -12.08 7.17
C ASN A 77 0.74 -10.78 6.43
N LEU A 78 1.66 -10.26 5.61
CA LEU A 78 1.52 -8.96 4.96
C LEU A 78 0.18 -8.80 4.22
N LEU A 79 -0.13 -9.73 3.30
CA LEU A 79 -1.35 -9.66 2.48
C LEU A 79 -2.64 -9.77 3.32
N ALA A 80 -2.66 -10.63 4.33
CA ALA A 80 -3.80 -10.77 5.24
C ALA A 80 -3.94 -9.58 6.21
N SER A 81 -2.87 -8.80 6.40
CA SER A 81 -2.88 -7.61 7.25
C SER A 81 -3.23 -6.31 6.52
N LEU A 82 -3.49 -6.38 5.21
CA LEU A 82 -3.99 -5.23 4.47
C LEU A 82 -5.37 -4.85 4.99
N ALA A 83 -5.56 -3.56 5.23
CA ALA A 83 -6.79 -2.99 5.73
C ALA A 83 -6.93 -1.55 5.22
N PHE A 84 -8.15 -1.04 5.30
CA PHE A 84 -8.47 0.34 4.99
C PHE A 84 -9.43 0.91 6.04
N SER A 85 -9.48 2.24 6.13
CA SER A 85 -10.43 3.01 6.92
C SER A 85 -10.72 4.34 6.24
N SER A 86 -11.86 4.95 6.54
CA SER A 86 -12.22 6.26 6.02
C SER A 86 -13.00 7.09 7.03
N THR A 87 -12.94 8.41 6.86
CA THR A 87 -13.80 9.41 7.50
C THR A 87 -14.64 10.11 6.41
N GLU A 88 -15.23 11.26 6.72
CA GLU A 88 -15.95 12.09 5.74
C GLU A 88 -15.00 12.79 4.76
N ASP A 89 -13.73 12.96 5.15
CA ASP A 89 -12.72 13.77 4.47
C ASP A 89 -11.37 13.05 4.26
N GLU A 90 -11.21 11.83 4.78
CA GLU A 90 -9.97 11.06 4.68
C GLU A 90 -10.23 9.63 4.25
N ALA A 91 -9.34 9.11 3.40
CA ALA A 91 -9.26 7.71 3.01
C ALA A 91 -7.87 7.18 3.35
N GLU A 92 -7.78 6.12 4.13
CA GLU A 92 -6.52 5.49 4.52
C GLU A 92 -6.53 4.01 4.17
N TRP A 93 -5.40 3.49 3.67
CA TRP A 93 -5.16 2.06 3.56
C TRP A 93 -3.70 1.72 3.84
N GLY A 94 -3.47 0.48 4.28
CA GLY A 94 -2.14 0.07 4.65
C GLY A 94 -2.05 -1.39 5.10
N ALA A 95 -0.94 -1.73 5.73
CA ALA A 95 -0.68 -3.03 6.31
C ALA A 95 -0.43 -2.91 7.82
N ALA A 96 -1.24 -3.61 8.61
CA ALA A 96 -1.14 -3.60 10.07
C ALA A 96 -0.04 -4.52 10.63
N TRP A 97 0.55 -5.40 9.81
CA TRP A 97 1.61 -6.29 10.26
C TRP A 97 2.84 -5.51 10.68
N GLU A 98 3.35 -5.74 11.89
CA GLU A 98 4.44 -4.96 12.50
C GLU A 98 5.74 -4.93 11.66
N PHE A 99 5.97 -5.95 10.82
CA PHE A 99 7.14 -6.03 9.94
C PHE A 99 6.88 -5.51 8.51
N ALA A 100 5.71 -4.94 8.24
CA ALA A 100 5.36 -4.41 6.93
C ALA A 100 6.30 -3.26 6.50
N HIS A 101 6.69 -2.39 7.43
CA HIS A 101 7.63 -1.29 7.17
C HIS A 101 9.00 -1.79 6.65
N ILE A 102 9.49 -2.94 7.14
CA ILE A 102 10.74 -3.55 6.66
C ILE A 102 10.66 -3.88 5.16
N HIS A 103 9.49 -4.28 4.68
CA HIS A 103 9.28 -4.56 3.28
C HIS A 103 9.12 -3.28 2.46
N GLN A 104 8.47 -2.25 3.02
CA GLN A 104 8.31 -0.96 2.35
C GLN A 104 9.66 -0.24 2.18
N GLU A 105 10.43 -0.12 3.26
CA GLU A 105 11.61 0.76 3.36
C GLU A 105 12.93 -0.01 3.22
N GLY A 106 12.90 -1.33 3.37
CA GLY A 106 14.11 -2.14 3.56
C GLY A 106 14.61 -2.07 5.00
N ALA A 107 15.62 -2.88 5.32
CA ALA A 107 16.25 -2.86 6.63
C ALA A 107 17.67 -3.43 6.60
N VAL A 108 18.48 -3.06 7.59
CA VAL A 108 19.75 -3.72 7.88
C VAL A 108 19.66 -4.32 9.28
N ILE A 109 19.81 -5.63 9.37
CA ILE A 109 19.76 -6.37 10.63
C ILE A 109 21.21 -6.65 11.07
N THR A 110 21.54 -6.25 12.29
CA THR A 110 22.84 -6.51 12.92
C THR A 110 22.67 -7.21 14.28
N PRO A 111 23.65 -8.00 14.73
CA PRO A 111 23.58 -8.63 16.04
C PRO A 111 23.80 -7.58 17.14
N LYS A 112 22.94 -7.59 18.17
CA LYS A 112 23.03 -6.62 19.30
C LYS A 112 24.00 -7.07 20.39
N ASN A 113 23.92 -8.34 20.80
CA ASN A 113 24.64 -8.88 21.96
C ASN A 113 25.54 -10.07 21.62
N ALA A 114 25.69 -10.41 20.34
CA ALA A 114 26.45 -11.58 19.88
C ALA A 114 27.41 -11.19 18.76
N GLY A 115 28.43 -12.03 18.49
CA GLY A 115 29.41 -11.75 17.44
C GLY A 115 28.87 -11.89 16.01
N ALA A 116 27.78 -12.62 15.81
CA ALA A 116 27.15 -12.80 14.50
C ALA A 116 25.66 -13.17 14.64
N LEU A 117 24.87 -12.85 13.63
CA LEU A 117 23.54 -13.41 13.41
C LEU A 117 23.67 -14.91 13.10
N ARG A 118 22.67 -15.69 13.49
CA ARG A 118 22.57 -17.12 13.18
C ARG A 118 21.16 -17.47 12.74
N PHE A 119 21.01 -17.96 11.52
CA PHE A 119 19.71 -18.32 10.94
C PHE A 119 19.85 -19.53 10.01
N LYS A 120 18.72 -20.17 9.69
CA LYS A 120 18.69 -21.30 8.74
C LYS A 120 18.36 -20.81 7.33
N VAL A 121 19.06 -21.35 6.34
CA VAL A 121 18.72 -21.21 4.91
C VAL A 121 18.60 -22.63 4.37
N GLY A 122 17.36 -23.06 4.10
CA GLY A 122 17.06 -24.48 3.87
C GLY A 122 17.56 -25.34 5.03
N ASN A 123 18.40 -26.33 4.74
CA ASN A 123 18.94 -27.25 5.75
C ASN A 123 20.33 -26.82 6.30
N ARG A 124 20.83 -25.64 5.94
CA ARG A 124 22.15 -25.14 6.36
C ARG A 124 22.00 -24.02 7.39
N THR A 125 22.87 -24.02 8.40
CA THR A 125 23.00 -22.89 9.34
C THR A 125 23.96 -21.86 8.74
N ALA A 126 23.49 -20.62 8.61
CA ALA A 126 24.26 -19.49 8.13
C ALA A 126 24.61 -18.55 9.30
N HIS A 127 25.78 -17.93 9.19
CA HIS A 127 26.25 -16.91 10.10
C HIS A 127 26.58 -15.65 9.31
N ALA A 128 26.17 -14.48 9.81
CA ALA A 128 26.44 -13.20 9.15
C ALA A 128 26.62 -12.08 10.18
N ASN A 129 27.53 -11.15 9.91
CA ASN A 129 27.70 -9.94 10.75
C ASN A 129 26.59 -8.91 10.51
N SER A 130 25.96 -8.95 9.33
CA SER A 130 24.84 -8.10 8.95
C SER A 130 24.03 -8.79 7.84
N VAL A 131 22.72 -8.52 7.80
CA VAL A 131 21.83 -8.92 6.71
C VAL A 131 21.09 -7.69 6.20
N THR A 132 21.17 -7.43 4.90
CA THR A 132 20.41 -6.38 4.24
C THR A 132 19.15 -6.95 3.61
N ILE A 133 18.00 -6.43 4.01
CA ILE A 133 16.70 -6.69 3.40
C ILE A 133 16.44 -5.55 2.40
N PRO A 134 16.32 -5.84 1.09
CA PRO A 134 16.03 -4.80 0.11
C PRO A 134 14.60 -4.30 0.27
N ALA A 135 14.42 -2.99 0.08
CA ALA A 135 13.11 -2.37 -0.04
C ALA A 135 12.33 -2.96 -1.23
N ARG A 136 11.04 -3.16 -1.01
CA ARG A 136 10.03 -3.59 -1.97
C ARG A 136 8.76 -2.79 -1.71
N PRO A 137 8.76 -1.48 -2.04
CA PRO A 137 7.62 -0.62 -1.80
C PRO A 137 6.37 -1.23 -2.42
N PHE A 138 5.31 -1.39 -1.64
CA PHE A 138 4.05 -1.98 -2.06
C PHE A 138 2.87 -1.05 -1.80
N ILE A 139 2.98 -0.21 -0.76
CA ILE A 139 2.09 0.93 -0.55
C ILE A 139 2.59 2.10 -1.37
N GLY A 140 1.65 2.78 -2.02
CA GLY A 140 1.87 3.90 -2.92
C GLY A 140 0.99 3.77 -4.15
N LEU A 141 0.90 4.86 -4.89
CA LEU A 141 0.08 4.94 -6.11
C LEU A 141 1.01 4.90 -7.32
N SER A 142 0.77 3.92 -8.20
CA SER A 142 1.30 3.99 -9.56
C SER A 142 0.51 4.99 -10.40
N GLN A 143 1.01 5.33 -11.59
CA GLN A 143 0.26 6.18 -12.51
C GLN A 143 -1.13 5.57 -12.84
N GLU A 144 -1.17 4.26 -13.11
CA GLU A 144 -2.44 3.56 -13.37
C GLU A 144 -3.40 3.61 -12.18
N ASN A 145 -2.87 3.52 -10.95
CA ASN A 145 -3.70 3.64 -9.75
C ASN A 145 -4.28 5.06 -9.59
N HIS A 146 -3.48 6.08 -9.87
CA HIS A 146 -3.97 7.46 -9.91
C HIS A 146 -5.09 7.62 -10.94
N ASP A 147 -4.93 7.05 -12.14
CA ASP A 147 -5.94 7.12 -13.19
C ASP A 147 -7.24 6.41 -12.79
N GLU A 148 -7.15 5.23 -12.14
CA GLU A 148 -8.31 4.53 -11.59
C GLU A 148 -9.05 5.34 -10.51
N LEU A 149 -8.32 6.01 -9.61
CA LEU A 149 -8.92 6.87 -8.58
C LEU A 149 -9.59 8.10 -9.22
N GLN A 150 -8.98 8.69 -10.26
CA GLN A 150 -9.58 9.79 -11.02
C GLN A 150 -10.87 9.39 -11.74
N ASN A 151 -10.90 8.16 -12.29
CA ASN A 151 -12.11 7.61 -12.90
C ASN A 151 -13.21 7.38 -11.87
N LEU A 152 -12.88 6.79 -10.71
CA LEU A 152 -13.81 6.62 -9.60
C LEU A 152 -14.46 7.95 -9.19
N LEU A 153 -13.66 9.01 -9.06
CA LEU A 153 -14.15 10.35 -8.76
C LEU A 153 -15.09 10.89 -9.83
N THR A 154 -14.68 10.79 -11.08
CA THR A 154 -15.46 11.28 -12.22
C THR A 154 -16.80 10.56 -12.31
N ASP A 155 -16.80 9.25 -12.13
CA ASP A 155 -17.99 8.41 -12.13
C ASP A 155 -18.91 8.77 -10.95
N TYR A 156 -18.36 8.87 -9.74
CA TYR A 156 -19.13 9.21 -8.53
C TYR A 156 -19.89 10.53 -8.70
N PHE A 157 -19.21 11.58 -9.15
CA PHE A 157 -19.83 12.90 -9.34
C PHE A 157 -20.79 12.96 -10.53
N SER A 158 -20.54 12.20 -11.59
CA SER A 158 -21.45 12.11 -12.72
C SER A 158 -22.80 11.50 -12.33
N HIS A 159 -22.80 10.52 -11.40
CA HIS A 159 -24.03 9.91 -10.89
C HIS A 159 -24.80 10.82 -9.94
N MET A 160 -24.13 11.62 -9.09
CA MET A 160 -24.81 12.59 -8.22
C MET A 160 -25.48 13.73 -8.98
N GLY A 161 -24.91 14.18 -10.11
CA GLY A 161 -25.50 15.25 -10.93
C GLY A 161 -26.69 14.80 -11.79
N ALA A 162 -27.01 13.51 -11.83
CA ALA A 162 -28.07 12.93 -12.66
C ALA A 162 -29.40 12.70 -11.90
N THR A 163 -29.45 13.02 -10.60
CA THR A 163 -30.64 12.92 -9.74
C THR A 163 -31.21 14.30 -9.42
#